data_AF-A0A847PBF8-F1
#
_entry.id   AF-A0A847PBF8-F1
#
_cell.length_a   1.000
_cell.length_b   1.000
_cell.length_c   1.000
_cell.angle_alpha   90.00
_cell.angle_beta   90.00
_cell.angle_gamma   90.00
#
_symmetry.space_group_name_H-M   'P 1'
#
loop_
_entity.id
_entity.type
_entity.pdbx_description
1 polymer ?
#
loop_
_entity_poly.entity_id
_entity_poly.type
_entity_poly.pdbx_seq_one_letter_code
_entity_poly.pdbx_strand_id
1 'polypeptide(L)'
;MKREVRSAAVRSSRKQSAPSSEAEEVLLDLLEKTRQVGRALQSRRDGDSLDYNRLARLLSEFSTANVYIVDQDGNLLSYTWLPEYQSKTLSKYLKDNRMPETFVDKMNRYLESTVCDEDAFLFDDEDTERPEKHLMYVPIYGAAAERLGTLLLVRFHEAFITSDVLLAEYLSNLVGIEILNDRNRVIEERSRDRIAVQMAMRALSYSEVESMKHIMAELGGLEGVAVASKVADRVGVTRSVIVNALRKLESAGLIESRSLGMKGTYIKVLSPLFVEELGVATSPRVTY
;
A
#
# COMPACT_ATOMS: atom_id res chain seq x y z
N MET A 1 -22.20 -28.22 75.43
CA MET A 1 -23.47 -28.18 74.66
C MET A 1 -23.53 -26.83 73.96
N LYS A 2 -22.75 -26.61 72.88
CA LYS A 2 -23.02 -26.76 71.43
C LYS A 2 -24.10 -25.81 70.86
N ARG A 3 -23.69 -25.15 69.75
CA ARG A 3 -24.42 -24.41 68.68
C ARG A 3 -24.45 -22.88 68.88
N GLU A 4 -23.59 -22.07 68.23
CA GLU A 4 -23.52 -21.73 66.79
C GLU A 4 -24.89 -21.52 66.14
N VAL A 5 -25.15 -20.34 65.56
CA VAL A 5 -25.56 -20.13 64.14
C VAL A 5 -25.79 -18.61 63.86
N ARG A 6 -24.84 -18.05 63.10
CA ARG A 6 -24.95 -17.25 61.86
C ARG A 6 -25.85 -15.99 61.79
N SER A 7 -25.15 -14.85 61.71
CA SER A 7 -25.05 -13.97 60.53
C SER A 7 -26.32 -13.77 59.69
N ALA A 8 -27.04 -12.68 59.97
CA ALA A 8 -28.05 -12.10 59.09
C ALA A 8 -27.39 -11.53 57.82
N ALA A 9 -27.32 -12.35 56.77
CA ALA A 9 -27.02 -11.89 55.43
C ALA A 9 -28.28 -11.20 54.86
N VAL A 10 -28.26 -9.87 54.90
CA VAL A 10 -29.12 -9.01 54.09
C VAL A 10 -28.78 -9.27 52.62
N ARG A 11 -29.50 -10.22 52.00
CA ARG A 11 -29.59 -10.28 50.54
C ARG A 11 -30.52 -9.16 50.09
N SER A 12 -30.01 -7.93 50.03
CA SER A 12 -30.63 -6.89 49.22
C SER A 12 -30.33 -7.22 47.77
N SER A 13 -31.36 -7.64 47.07
CA SER A 13 -31.42 -7.89 45.64
C SER A 13 -30.97 -6.66 44.86
N ARG A 14 -29.66 -6.53 44.61
CA ARG A 14 -29.19 -5.77 43.44
C ARG A 14 -29.62 -6.59 42.22
N LYS A 15 -30.81 -6.30 41.69
CA LYS A 15 -31.12 -6.59 40.29
C LYS A 15 -30.02 -5.89 39.49
N GLN A 16 -29.02 -6.67 39.07
CA GLN A 16 -28.24 -6.33 37.89
C GLN A 16 -29.27 -6.26 36.76
N SER A 17 -29.61 -5.05 36.34
CA SER A 17 -30.30 -4.84 35.08
C SER A 17 -29.43 -5.47 34.01
N ALA A 18 -29.90 -6.56 33.41
CA ALA A 18 -29.31 -7.09 32.19
C ALA A 18 -29.15 -5.92 31.19
N PRO A 19 -28.10 -5.91 30.36
CA PRO A 19 -28.04 -4.96 29.25
C PRO A 19 -29.38 -5.03 28.49
N SER A 20 -29.94 -3.88 28.14
CA SER A 20 -31.16 -3.81 27.31
C SER A 20 -30.92 -4.65 26.06
N SER A 21 -31.85 -5.56 25.72
CA SER A 21 -31.76 -6.50 24.59
C SER A 21 -31.18 -5.89 23.31
N GLU A 22 -31.52 -4.64 23.02
CA GLU A 22 -31.05 -3.85 21.87
C GLU A 22 -29.53 -3.61 21.85
N ALA A 23 -28.90 -3.39 23.02
CA ALA A 23 -27.46 -3.16 23.10
C ALA A 23 -26.66 -4.44 22.81
N GLU A 24 -27.21 -5.59 23.21
CA GLU A 24 -26.62 -6.90 22.91
C GLU A 24 -26.75 -7.23 21.42
N GLU A 25 -27.87 -6.90 20.78
CA GLU A 25 -28.06 -7.03 19.33
C GLU A 25 -27.07 -6.19 18.52
N VAL A 26 -26.85 -4.91 18.88
CA VAL A 26 -25.87 -4.04 18.21
C VAL A 26 -24.44 -4.57 18.37
N LEU A 27 -24.09 -5.10 19.56
CA LEU A 27 -22.79 -5.70 19.79
C LEU A 27 -22.59 -7.00 19.00
N LEU A 28 -23.65 -7.80 18.82
CA LEU A 28 -23.62 -9.01 18.01
C LEU A 28 -23.42 -8.69 16.53
N ASP A 29 -24.11 -7.67 16.00
CA ASP A 29 -23.91 -7.17 14.62
C ASP A 29 -22.47 -6.69 14.41
N LEU A 30 -21.95 -5.89 15.35
CA LEU A 30 -20.56 -5.39 15.28
C LEU A 30 -19.54 -6.53 15.33
N LEU A 31 -19.78 -7.54 16.17
CA LEU A 31 -18.95 -8.73 16.25
C LEU A 31 -18.97 -9.54 14.95
N GLU A 32 -20.13 -9.61 14.28
CA GLU A 32 -20.24 -10.27 13.00
C GLU A 32 -19.48 -9.51 11.90
N LYS A 33 -19.67 -8.19 11.81
CA LYS A 33 -18.96 -7.31 10.87
C LYS A 33 -17.45 -7.43 11.05
N THR A 34 -16.94 -7.32 12.27
CA THR A 34 -15.50 -7.46 12.56
C THR A 34 -14.94 -8.84 12.18
N ARG A 35 -15.70 -9.93 12.40
CA ARG A 35 -15.31 -11.28 11.94
C ARG A 35 -15.34 -11.44 10.42
N GLN A 36 -16.29 -10.82 9.75
CA GLN A 36 -16.37 -10.84 8.28
C GLN A 36 -15.17 -10.08 7.67
N VAL A 37 -14.85 -8.90 8.21
CA VAL A 37 -13.64 -8.13 7.86
C VAL A 37 -12.38 -8.97 8.07
N GLY A 38 -12.24 -9.56 9.27
CA GLY A 38 -11.07 -10.38 9.61
C GLY A 38 -10.88 -11.54 8.63
N ARG A 39 -11.96 -12.23 8.25
CA ARG A 39 -11.92 -13.30 7.23
C ARG A 39 -11.56 -12.76 5.84
N ALA A 40 -12.10 -11.61 5.45
CA ALA A 40 -11.83 -11.00 4.16
C ALA A 40 -10.34 -10.62 4.01
N LEU A 41 -9.73 -10.10 5.08
CA LEU A 41 -8.31 -9.73 5.10
C LEU A 41 -7.39 -10.96 5.23
N GLN A 42 -7.73 -11.94 6.08
CA GLN A 42 -6.96 -13.18 6.24
C GLN A 42 -6.98 -14.08 5.00
N SER A 43 -7.95 -13.90 4.10
CA SER A 43 -8.01 -14.64 2.83
C SER A 43 -6.89 -14.27 1.85
N ARG A 44 -6.11 -13.23 2.13
CA ARG A 44 -4.92 -12.86 1.36
C ARG A 44 -3.83 -13.92 1.53
N ARG A 45 -3.16 -14.26 0.42
CA ARG A 45 -1.97 -15.11 0.45
C ARG A 45 -0.76 -14.26 0.79
N ASP A 46 0.18 -14.84 1.54
CA ASP A 46 1.48 -14.21 1.77
C ASP A 46 2.14 -13.88 0.42
N GLY A 47 2.46 -12.60 0.20
CA GLY A 47 3.18 -12.12 -0.97
C GLY A 47 2.36 -11.35 -2.02
N ASP A 48 1.03 -11.28 -1.90
CA ASP A 48 0.23 -10.44 -2.82
C ASP A 48 0.43 -8.94 -2.55
N SER A 49 0.43 -8.13 -3.61
CA SER A 49 0.46 -6.67 -3.49
C SER A 49 -0.78 -6.10 -2.81
N LEU A 50 -0.64 -4.96 -2.13
CA LEU A 50 -1.79 -4.27 -1.55
C LEU A 50 -2.72 -3.75 -2.65
N ASP A 51 -3.85 -4.44 -2.83
CA ASP A 51 -4.97 -3.92 -3.63
C ASP A 51 -5.86 -2.98 -2.79
N TYR A 52 -5.60 -1.68 -2.91
CA TYR A 52 -6.38 -0.62 -2.28
C TYR A 52 -7.85 -0.60 -2.74
N ASN A 53 -8.15 -1.00 -3.98
CA ASN A 53 -9.52 -1.00 -4.51
C ASN A 53 -10.37 -2.06 -3.82
N ARG A 54 -9.82 -3.27 -3.66
CA ARG A 54 -10.49 -4.32 -2.89
C ARG A 54 -10.73 -3.89 -1.46
N LEU A 55 -9.75 -3.21 -0.84
CA LEU A 55 -9.88 -2.70 0.52
C LEU A 55 -11.01 -1.66 0.61
N ALA A 56 -11.01 -0.65 -0.26
CA ALA A 56 -12.05 0.38 -0.28
C ALA A 56 -13.45 -0.20 -0.50
N ARG A 57 -13.59 -1.25 -1.34
CA ARG A 57 -14.87 -1.96 -1.53
C ARG A 57 -15.35 -2.65 -0.26
N LEU A 58 -14.48 -3.41 0.39
CA LEU A 58 -14.81 -4.05 1.66
C LEU A 58 -15.23 -3.00 2.70
N LEU A 59 -14.45 -1.93 2.85
CA LEU A 59 -14.78 -0.82 3.75
C LEU A 59 -16.15 -0.22 3.44
N SER A 60 -16.46 -0.02 2.16
CA SER A 60 -17.74 0.55 1.71
C SER A 60 -18.92 -0.36 2.03
N GLU A 61 -18.76 -1.67 1.84
CA GLU A 61 -19.77 -2.68 2.21
C GLU A 61 -20.02 -2.71 3.73
N PHE A 62 -18.97 -2.67 4.54
CA PHE A 62 -19.09 -2.75 6.00
C PHE A 62 -19.61 -1.47 6.66
N SER A 63 -19.27 -0.31 6.10
CA SER A 63 -19.67 1.00 6.64
C SER A 63 -20.93 1.58 5.98
N THR A 64 -21.46 0.90 4.95
CA THR A 64 -22.58 1.36 4.10
C THR A 64 -22.40 2.81 3.67
N ALA A 65 -21.15 3.16 3.33
CA ALA A 65 -20.72 4.52 3.01
C ALA A 65 -19.81 4.53 1.79
N ASN A 66 -19.73 5.69 1.13
CA ASN A 66 -18.67 5.95 0.16
C ASN A 66 -17.34 6.07 0.90
N VAL A 67 -16.30 5.47 0.35
CA VAL A 67 -14.98 5.37 0.97
C VAL A 67 -13.94 6.03 0.10
N TYR A 68 -13.05 6.80 0.72
CA TYR A 68 -11.85 7.34 0.09
C TYR A 68 -10.65 7.09 0.99
N ILE A 69 -9.57 6.54 0.44
CA ILE A 69 -8.31 6.32 1.13
C ILE A 69 -7.30 7.30 0.56
N VAL A 70 -6.88 8.26 1.38
CA VAL A 70 -5.96 9.32 0.99
C VAL A 70 -4.68 9.20 1.81
N ASP A 71 -3.52 9.33 1.17
CA ASP A 71 -2.24 9.36 1.88
C ASP A 71 -2.02 10.72 2.59
N GLN A 72 -0.89 10.86 3.28
CA GLN A 72 -0.52 12.10 3.97
C GLN A 72 -0.32 13.29 3.03
N ASP A 73 0.15 13.03 1.80
CA ASP A 73 0.47 14.06 0.79
C ASP A 73 -0.77 14.51 0.02
N GLY A 74 -1.91 13.83 0.20
CA GLY A 74 -3.17 14.13 -0.47
C GLY A 74 -3.42 13.33 -1.74
N ASN A 75 -2.58 12.35 -2.05
CA ASN A 75 -2.83 11.43 -3.17
C ASN A 75 -3.95 10.47 -2.78
N LEU A 76 -4.90 10.32 -3.69
CA LEU A 76 -5.98 9.36 -3.53
C LEU A 76 -5.48 7.97 -3.94
N LEU A 77 -5.30 7.10 -2.95
CA LEU A 77 -4.85 5.73 -3.17
C LEU A 77 -5.96 4.86 -3.77
N SER A 78 -7.19 5.05 -3.28
CA SER A 78 -8.38 4.36 -3.79
C SER A 78 -9.66 5.02 -3.31
N TYR A 79 -10.75 4.79 -4.04
CA TYR A 79 -12.10 5.14 -3.63
C TYR A 79 -13.10 4.07 -4.06
N THR A 80 -14.21 3.99 -3.33
CA THR A 80 -15.38 3.20 -3.72
C THR A 80 -16.64 4.00 -3.43
N TRP A 81 -17.56 3.99 -4.38
CA TRP A 81 -18.89 4.55 -4.21
C TRP A 81 -19.93 3.45 -4.06
N LEU A 82 -20.98 3.76 -3.30
CA LEU A 82 -22.20 2.99 -3.31
C LEU A 82 -22.82 3.03 -4.72
N PRO A 83 -23.47 1.95 -5.19
CA PRO A 83 -23.99 1.85 -6.56
C PRO A 83 -24.94 2.98 -6.96
N GLU A 84 -25.62 3.57 -5.98
CA GLU A 84 -26.63 4.61 -6.16
C GLU A 84 -26.02 6.02 -6.22
N TYR A 85 -24.73 6.19 -5.93
CA TYR A 85 -24.07 7.49 -5.89
C TYR A 85 -23.31 7.81 -7.16
N GLN A 86 -23.55 9.01 -7.70
CA GLN A 86 -22.77 9.60 -8.79
C GLN A 86 -22.60 11.10 -8.56
N SER A 87 -21.39 11.61 -8.76
CA SER A 87 -21.12 13.05 -8.79
C SER A 87 -20.13 13.43 -9.89
N LYS A 88 -20.45 14.46 -10.66
CA LYS A 88 -19.62 14.93 -11.79
C LYS A 88 -18.42 15.74 -11.31
N THR A 89 -18.62 16.59 -10.31
CA THR A 89 -17.57 17.42 -9.68
C THR A 89 -16.54 16.53 -9.02
N LEU A 90 -16.97 15.59 -8.18
CA LEU A 90 -16.09 14.59 -7.57
C LEU A 90 -15.38 13.75 -8.63
N SER A 91 -16.08 13.26 -9.66
CA SER A 91 -15.45 12.54 -10.78
C SER A 91 -14.32 13.33 -11.46
N LYS A 92 -14.39 14.67 -11.49
CA LYS A 92 -13.34 15.51 -12.06
C LYS A 92 -12.10 15.54 -11.17
N TYR A 93 -12.27 15.75 -9.86
CA TYR A 93 -11.14 15.72 -8.90
C TYR A 93 -10.52 14.33 -8.78
N LEU A 94 -11.33 13.28 -8.87
CA LEU A 94 -10.86 11.89 -8.83
C LEU A 94 -9.98 11.54 -10.04
N LYS A 95 -10.16 12.18 -11.20
CA LYS A 95 -9.29 11.94 -12.38
C LYS A 95 -7.85 12.36 -12.15
N ASP A 96 -7.65 13.38 -11.33
CA ASP A 96 -6.32 13.89 -11.01
C ASP A 96 -5.65 13.08 -9.88
N ASN A 97 -6.35 12.09 -9.30
CA ASN A 97 -5.91 11.24 -8.18
C ASN A 97 -5.33 12.03 -7.00
N ARG A 98 -5.75 13.30 -6.83
CA ARG A 98 -5.21 14.20 -5.81
C ARG A 98 -6.30 15.09 -5.25
N MET A 99 -6.32 15.20 -3.93
CA MET A 99 -7.23 16.08 -3.21
C MET A 99 -6.70 17.52 -3.18
N PRO A 100 -7.57 18.55 -3.06
CA PRO A 100 -7.11 19.93 -2.92
C PRO A 100 -6.27 20.13 -1.66
N GLU A 101 -5.19 20.90 -1.76
CA GLU A 101 -4.22 21.09 -0.66
C GLU A 101 -4.88 21.64 0.62
N THR A 102 -5.82 22.56 0.50
CA THR A 102 -6.57 23.10 1.65
C THR A 102 -7.36 22.03 2.40
N PHE A 103 -7.88 21.04 1.67
CA PHE A 103 -8.61 19.92 2.25
C PHE A 103 -7.64 18.92 2.89
N VAL A 104 -6.50 18.67 2.25
CA VAL A 104 -5.42 17.81 2.78
C VAL A 104 -4.89 18.35 4.11
N ASP A 105 -4.61 19.65 4.19
CA ASP A 105 -4.19 20.30 5.42
C ASP A 105 -5.24 20.17 6.53
N LYS A 106 -6.52 20.28 6.18
CA LYS A 106 -7.62 20.13 7.13
C LYS A 106 -7.70 18.70 7.65
N MET A 107 -7.69 17.70 6.76
CA MET A 107 -7.63 16.29 7.11
C MET A 107 -6.47 16.00 8.05
N ASN A 108 -5.29 16.52 7.72
CA ASN A 108 -4.05 16.30 8.46
C ASN A 108 -4.02 16.90 9.88
N ARG A 109 -4.97 17.77 10.23
CA ARG A 109 -5.11 18.32 11.60
C ARG A 109 -5.90 17.41 12.54
N TYR A 110 -6.80 16.57 12.01
CA TYR A 110 -7.56 15.65 12.83
C TYR A 110 -6.67 14.48 13.27
N LEU A 111 -6.47 14.35 14.58
CA LEU A 111 -5.70 13.26 15.20
C LEU A 111 -6.59 12.11 15.65
N GLU A 112 -7.88 12.38 15.84
CA GLU A 112 -8.90 11.43 16.27
C GLU A 112 -10.04 11.39 15.25
N SER A 113 -10.80 10.30 15.27
CA SER A 113 -11.95 10.11 14.41
C SER A 113 -13.00 11.20 14.64
N THR A 114 -13.31 11.97 13.61
CA THR A 114 -14.19 13.15 13.73
C THR A 114 -15.26 13.12 12.66
N VAL A 115 -16.52 13.24 13.08
CA VAL A 115 -17.66 13.45 12.18
C VAL A 115 -17.80 14.95 11.91
N CYS A 116 -17.83 15.34 10.64
CA CYS A 116 -17.93 16.74 10.21
C CYS A 116 -18.91 16.86 9.02
N ASP A 117 -20.18 17.07 9.34
CA ASP A 117 -21.25 17.12 8.33
C ASP A 117 -21.14 18.33 7.40
N GLU A 118 -20.57 19.45 7.87
CA GLU A 118 -20.35 20.64 7.04
C GLU A 118 -19.42 20.37 5.85
N ASP A 119 -18.41 19.52 6.07
CA ASP A 119 -17.40 19.20 5.06
C ASP A 119 -17.91 18.17 4.04
N ALA A 120 -19.01 17.48 4.34
CA ALA A 120 -19.62 16.50 3.44
C ALA A 120 -20.08 17.11 2.11
N PHE A 121 -20.31 18.42 2.08
CA PHE A 121 -20.82 19.18 0.94
C PHE A 121 -19.72 19.89 0.13
N LEU A 122 -18.44 19.81 0.53
CA LEU A 122 -17.35 20.54 -0.10
C LEU A 122 -17.13 20.18 -1.59
N PHE A 123 -17.59 19.01 -2.01
CA PHE A 123 -17.38 18.48 -3.36
C PHE A 123 -18.68 18.16 -4.12
N ASP A 124 -19.80 18.72 -3.67
CA ASP A 124 -21.10 18.49 -4.30
C ASP A 124 -21.29 19.27 -5.60
N ASP A 125 -22.07 18.69 -6.50
CA ASP A 125 -22.49 19.34 -7.73
C ASP A 125 -23.47 20.49 -7.40
N GLU A 126 -23.23 21.68 -7.97
CA GLU A 126 -23.97 22.93 -7.66
C GLU A 126 -25.50 22.83 -7.82
N ASP A 127 -25.99 21.88 -8.63
CA ASP A 127 -27.40 21.75 -9.04
C ASP A 127 -28.19 20.64 -8.33
N THR A 128 -27.63 19.97 -7.32
CA THR A 128 -28.33 18.87 -6.63
C THR A 128 -29.03 19.39 -5.37
N GLU A 129 -30.31 19.06 -5.16
CA GLU A 129 -30.95 19.19 -3.85
C GLU A 129 -30.01 18.57 -2.82
N ARG A 130 -29.47 19.37 -1.89
CA ARG A 130 -28.45 18.92 -0.94
C ARG A 130 -29.01 17.73 -0.15
N PRO A 131 -28.65 16.48 -0.49
CA PRO A 131 -29.16 15.37 0.27
C PRO A 131 -28.47 15.40 1.64
N GLU A 132 -29.10 14.87 2.67
CA GLU A 132 -28.46 14.77 3.98
C GLU A 132 -27.21 13.88 3.85
N LYS A 133 -26.03 14.45 4.08
CA LYS A 133 -24.73 13.79 3.98
C LYS A 133 -23.97 13.97 5.28
N HIS A 134 -23.32 12.89 5.69
CA HIS A 134 -22.44 12.88 6.85
C HIS A 134 -21.06 12.44 6.39
N LEU A 135 -20.03 13.20 6.78
CA LEU A 135 -18.63 12.88 6.51
C LEU A 135 -17.94 12.54 7.82
N MET A 136 -17.16 11.47 7.80
CA MET A 136 -16.31 11.08 8.90
C MET A 136 -14.85 11.00 8.44
N TYR A 137 -13.99 11.71 9.16
CA TYR A 137 -12.55 11.63 9.06
C TYR A 137 -12.04 10.55 10.02
N VAL A 138 -11.27 9.60 9.50
CA VAL A 138 -10.64 8.56 10.31
C VAL A 138 -9.14 8.55 9.99
N PRO A 139 -8.28 9.03 10.89
CA PRO A 139 -6.84 9.03 10.66
C PRO A 139 -6.33 7.59 10.61
N ILE A 140 -5.41 7.33 9.68
CA ILE A 140 -4.75 6.03 9.52
C ILE A 140 -3.36 6.12 10.13
N TYR A 141 -3.13 5.32 11.18
CA TYR A 141 -1.84 5.25 11.85
C TYR A 141 -1.12 3.93 11.56
N GLY A 142 0.19 4.03 11.47
CA GLY A 142 1.12 2.92 11.36
C GLY A 142 1.82 2.59 12.68
N ALA A 143 2.94 1.90 12.57
CA ALA A 143 3.79 1.58 13.71
C ALA A 143 4.32 2.88 14.35
N ALA A 144 4.48 2.87 15.69
CA ALA A 144 4.98 4.02 16.44
C ALA A 144 4.19 5.34 16.24
N ALA A 145 2.89 5.25 15.96
CA ALA A 145 2.00 6.40 15.74
C ALA A 145 2.40 7.30 14.55
N GLU A 146 3.11 6.76 13.56
CA GLU A 146 3.29 7.43 12.27
C GLU A 146 1.94 7.58 11.57
N ARG A 147 1.58 8.78 11.13
CA ARG A 147 0.38 9.00 10.32
C ARG A 147 0.66 8.57 8.88
N LEU A 148 -0.10 7.61 8.38
CA LEU A 148 0.03 7.10 7.01
C LEU A 148 -0.93 7.79 6.04
N GLY A 149 -2.06 8.30 6.55
CA GLY A 149 -3.08 8.92 5.72
C GLY A 149 -4.38 9.17 6.47
N THR A 150 -5.46 9.28 5.72
CA THR A 150 -6.82 9.50 6.22
C THR A 150 -7.82 8.66 5.41
N LEU A 151 -8.67 7.93 6.12
CA LEU A 151 -9.85 7.27 5.59
C LEU A 151 -11.04 8.22 5.72
N LEU A 152 -11.71 8.49 4.60
CA LEU A 152 -12.91 9.31 4.54
C LEU A 152 -14.11 8.40 4.29
N LEU A 153 -15.13 8.54 5.13
CA LEU A 153 -16.41 7.85 4.97
C LEU A 153 -17.50 8.90 4.75
N VAL A 154 -18.23 8.79 3.64
CA VAL A 154 -19.38 9.66 3.34
C VAL A 154 -20.64 8.81 3.26
N ARG A 155 -21.57 9.02 4.18
CA ARG A 155 -22.85 8.32 4.23
C ARG A 155 -24.00 9.29 3.97
N PHE A 156 -25.06 8.80 3.33
CA PHE A 156 -26.27 9.57 3.03
C PHE A 156 -27.36 9.19 4.04
N HIS A 157 -28.23 10.15 4.37
CA HIS A 157 -29.46 9.99 5.14
C HIS A 157 -29.32 9.55 6.61
N GLU A 158 -28.21 8.93 7.01
CA GLU A 158 -27.99 8.42 8.36
C GLU A 158 -26.66 8.91 8.93
N ALA A 159 -26.72 9.58 10.09
CA ALA A 159 -25.56 10.08 10.81
C ALA A 159 -24.74 8.95 11.44
N PHE A 160 -23.41 9.08 11.47
CA PHE A 160 -22.53 8.10 12.09
C PHE A 160 -22.78 7.99 13.60
N ILE A 161 -23.06 6.78 14.07
CA ILE A 161 -23.21 6.48 15.51
C ILE A 161 -21.91 5.91 16.08
N THR A 162 -21.80 5.82 17.40
CA THR A 162 -20.57 5.38 18.09
C THR A 162 -20.09 3.99 17.63
N SER A 163 -20.98 3.06 17.31
CA SER A 163 -20.59 1.75 16.78
C SER A 163 -19.95 1.84 15.40
N ASP A 164 -20.39 2.79 14.56
CA ASP A 164 -19.79 3.04 13.24
C ASP A 164 -18.40 3.65 13.39
N VAL A 165 -18.24 4.58 14.34
CA VAL A 165 -16.93 5.16 14.67
C VAL A 165 -15.96 4.07 15.10
N LEU A 166 -16.40 3.18 16.00
CA LEU A 166 -15.57 2.06 16.49
C LEU A 166 -15.19 1.11 15.35
N LEU A 167 -16.14 0.78 14.48
CA LEU A 167 -15.88 -0.06 13.31
C LEU A 167 -14.89 0.63 12.37
N ALA A 168 -15.06 1.91 12.11
CA ALA A 168 -14.20 2.67 11.21
C ALA A 168 -12.78 2.80 11.73
N GLU A 169 -12.58 2.99 13.04
CA GLU A 169 -11.25 2.97 13.67
C GLU A 169 -10.58 1.60 13.59
N TYR A 170 -11.34 0.55 13.88
CA TYR A 170 -10.86 -0.83 13.73
C TYR A 170 -10.40 -1.09 12.28
N LEU A 171 -11.21 -0.68 11.32
CA LEU A 171 -10.93 -0.78 9.89
C LEU A 171 -9.72 0.06 9.46
N SER A 172 -9.61 1.29 9.96
CA SER A 172 -8.46 2.17 9.70
C SER A 172 -7.16 1.56 10.19
N ASN A 173 -7.15 0.94 11.37
CA ASN A 173 -5.97 0.24 11.88
C ASN A 173 -5.56 -0.94 10.98
N LEU A 174 -6.53 -1.69 10.46
CA LEU A 174 -6.24 -2.79 9.52
C LEU A 174 -5.66 -2.27 8.20
N VAL A 175 -6.18 -1.15 7.69
CA VAL A 175 -5.62 -0.46 6.52
C VAL A 175 -4.19 -0.02 6.81
N GLY A 176 -3.93 0.54 7.99
CA GLY A 176 -2.59 0.98 8.40
C GLY A 176 -1.58 -0.18 8.43
N ILE A 177 -1.97 -1.33 8.98
CA ILE A 177 -1.13 -2.54 8.97
C ILE A 177 -0.81 -2.97 7.53
N GLU A 178 -1.80 -2.95 6.65
CA GLU A 178 -1.61 -3.38 5.26
C GLU A 178 -0.70 -2.42 4.48
N ILE A 179 -0.84 -1.11 4.69
CA ILE A 179 0.07 -0.10 4.11
C ILE A 179 1.52 -0.34 4.58
N LEU A 180 1.73 -0.65 5.86
CA LEU A 180 3.06 -0.96 6.38
C LEU A 180 3.63 -2.25 5.80
N ASN A 181 2.81 -3.29 5.68
CA ASN A 181 3.22 -4.55 5.06
C ASN A 181 3.67 -4.33 3.61
N ASP A 182 2.93 -3.52 2.85
CA ASP A 182 3.28 -3.17 1.48
C ASP A 182 4.60 -2.39 1.40
N ARG A 183 4.76 -1.36 2.25
CA ARG A 183 6.02 -0.60 2.37
C ARG A 183 7.20 -1.50 2.74
N ASN A 184 7.03 -2.39 3.73
CA ASN A 184 8.06 -3.32 4.15
C ASN A 184 8.44 -4.30 3.04
N ARG A 185 7.46 -4.80 2.28
CA ARG A 185 7.71 -5.67 1.12
C ARG A 185 8.56 -4.95 0.08
N VAL A 186 8.22 -3.71 -0.27
CA VAL A 186 9.00 -2.89 -1.21
C VAL A 186 10.43 -2.66 -0.69
N ILE A 187 10.60 -2.42 0.62
CA ILE A 187 11.93 -2.27 1.24
C ILE A 187 12.71 -3.60 1.17
N GLU A 188 12.07 -4.73 1.46
CA GLU A 188 12.68 -6.04 1.42
C GLU A 188 13.12 -6.42 0.00
N GLU A 189 12.25 -6.23 -0.99
CA GLU A 189 12.55 -6.44 -2.41
C GLU A 189 13.76 -5.59 -2.84
N ARG A 190 13.76 -4.28 -2.51
CA ARG A 190 14.89 -3.39 -2.80
C ARG A 190 16.19 -3.82 -2.10
N SER A 191 16.10 -4.31 -0.87
CA SER A 191 17.24 -4.81 -0.11
C SER A 191 17.81 -6.08 -0.75
N ARG A 192 16.94 -7.02 -1.13
CA ARG A 192 17.31 -8.25 -1.84
C ARG A 192 17.98 -7.96 -3.16
N ASP A 193 17.43 -7.04 -3.95
CA ASP A 193 18.02 -6.59 -5.21
C ASP A 193 19.42 -6.00 -4.99
N ARG A 194 19.58 -5.12 -3.99
CA ARG A 194 20.88 -4.53 -3.66
C ARG A 194 21.91 -5.59 -3.24
N ILE A 195 21.50 -6.57 -2.44
CA ILE A 195 22.37 -7.68 -2.02
C ILE A 195 22.78 -8.52 -3.24
N ALA A 196 21.84 -8.84 -4.13
CA ALA A 196 22.10 -9.60 -5.35
C ALA A 196 23.12 -8.87 -6.25
N VAL A 197 22.96 -7.56 -6.45
CA VAL A 197 23.91 -6.72 -7.18
C VAL A 197 25.29 -6.76 -6.54
N GLN A 198 25.40 -6.55 -5.23
CA GLN A 198 26.68 -6.57 -4.53
C GLN A 198 27.38 -7.93 -4.61
N MET A 199 26.63 -9.04 -4.49
CA MET A 199 27.17 -10.39 -4.62
C MET A 199 27.70 -10.65 -6.04
N ALA A 200 26.95 -10.25 -7.06
CA ALA A 200 27.37 -10.39 -8.45
C ALA A 200 28.61 -9.56 -8.76
N MET A 201 28.66 -8.30 -8.28
CA MET A 201 29.82 -7.43 -8.45
C MET A 201 31.09 -8.01 -7.81
N ARG A 202 30.96 -8.65 -6.63
CA ARG A 202 32.09 -9.36 -5.99
C ARG A 202 32.52 -10.63 -6.72
N ALA A 203 31.62 -11.26 -7.49
CA ALA A 203 31.93 -12.45 -8.28
C ALA A 203 32.63 -12.13 -9.61
N LEU A 204 32.55 -10.88 -10.07
CA LEU A 204 33.24 -10.41 -11.27
C LEU A 204 34.70 -10.03 -10.92
N SER A 205 35.62 -10.43 -11.79
CA SER A 205 37.01 -9.96 -11.77
C SER A 205 37.11 -8.55 -12.37
N TYR A 206 38.21 -7.85 -12.10
CA TYR A 206 38.44 -6.49 -12.60
C TYR A 206 38.23 -6.37 -14.13
N SER A 207 38.80 -7.29 -14.91
CA SER A 207 38.64 -7.32 -16.37
C SER A 207 37.20 -7.61 -16.81
N GLU A 208 36.46 -8.42 -16.05
CA GLU A 208 35.04 -8.69 -16.32
C GLU A 208 34.18 -7.46 -16.04
N VAL A 209 34.41 -6.76 -14.92
CA VAL A 209 33.70 -5.50 -14.59
C VAL A 209 33.93 -4.47 -15.69
N GLU A 210 35.19 -4.26 -16.11
CA GLU A 210 35.52 -3.27 -17.14
C GLU A 210 34.90 -3.63 -18.49
N SER A 211 34.92 -4.91 -18.86
CA SER A 211 34.23 -5.41 -20.05
C SER A 211 32.72 -5.12 -20.00
N MET A 212 32.09 -5.32 -18.84
CA MET A 212 30.66 -5.08 -18.67
C MET A 212 30.29 -3.61 -18.76
N LYS A 213 31.13 -2.68 -18.25
CA LYS A 213 30.91 -1.24 -18.44
C LYS A 213 30.84 -0.86 -19.92
N HIS A 214 31.77 -1.38 -20.72
CA HIS A 214 31.77 -1.12 -22.16
C HIS A 214 30.57 -1.73 -22.88
N ILE A 215 30.11 -2.92 -22.46
CA ILE A 215 28.89 -3.52 -23.00
C ILE A 215 27.68 -2.65 -22.69
N MET A 216 27.50 -2.23 -21.44
CA MET A 216 26.36 -1.42 -21.02
C MET A 216 26.36 -0.04 -21.71
N ALA A 217 27.54 0.57 -21.88
CA ALA A 217 27.68 1.82 -22.62
C ALA A 217 27.33 1.67 -24.12
N GLU A 218 27.60 0.51 -24.73
CA GLU A 218 27.27 0.25 -26.14
C GLU A 218 25.79 -0.07 -26.36
N LEU A 219 25.09 -0.59 -25.34
CA LEU A 219 23.64 -0.80 -25.38
C LEU A 219 22.87 0.53 -25.37
N GLY A 220 23.34 1.53 -24.61
CA GLY A 220 22.70 2.85 -24.54
C GLY A 220 21.31 2.86 -23.88
N GLY A 221 20.95 1.79 -23.17
CA GLY A 221 19.66 1.59 -22.51
C GLY A 221 19.62 0.31 -21.68
N LEU A 222 18.44 -0.06 -21.17
CA LEU A 222 18.23 -1.27 -20.36
C LEU A 222 18.10 -2.56 -21.20
N GLU A 223 18.00 -2.45 -22.53
CA GLU A 223 17.93 -3.60 -23.42
C GLU A 223 18.57 -3.30 -24.77
N GLY A 224 19.12 -4.34 -25.41
CA GLY A 224 19.71 -4.21 -26.74
C GLY A 224 20.56 -5.41 -27.14
N VAL A 225 21.29 -5.27 -28.25
CA VAL A 225 22.16 -6.34 -28.77
C VAL A 225 23.62 -5.91 -28.67
N ALA A 226 24.42 -6.71 -27.98
CA ALA A 226 25.86 -6.50 -27.87
C ALA A 226 26.64 -7.56 -28.66
N VAL A 227 27.70 -7.13 -29.35
CA VAL A 227 28.61 -8.02 -30.09
C VAL A 227 29.88 -8.21 -29.28
N ALA A 228 30.00 -9.36 -28.61
CA ALA A 228 31.10 -9.64 -27.69
C ALA A 228 32.51 -9.54 -28.33
N SER A 229 32.67 -9.87 -29.61
CA SER A 229 33.97 -9.73 -30.30
C SER A 229 34.40 -8.27 -30.43
N LYS A 230 33.47 -7.38 -30.81
CA LYS A 230 33.75 -5.94 -30.97
C LYS A 230 34.16 -5.29 -29.64
N VAL A 231 33.56 -5.73 -28.53
CA VAL A 231 33.94 -5.26 -27.19
C VAL A 231 35.27 -5.87 -26.75
N ALA A 232 35.50 -7.15 -27.00
CA ALA A 232 36.76 -7.84 -26.68
C ALA A 232 37.97 -7.13 -27.31
N ASP A 233 37.86 -6.78 -28.60
CA ASP A 233 38.92 -6.09 -29.34
C ASP A 233 39.19 -4.67 -28.80
N ARG A 234 38.14 -3.97 -28.34
CA ARG A 234 38.26 -2.61 -27.79
C ARG A 234 38.90 -2.59 -26.40
N VAL A 235 38.51 -3.54 -25.54
CA VAL A 235 38.97 -3.61 -24.14
C VAL A 235 40.32 -4.35 -24.04
N GLY A 236 40.72 -5.10 -25.07
CA GLY A 236 41.96 -5.87 -25.09
C GLY A 236 41.88 -7.14 -24.26
N VAL A 237 40.71 -7.78 -24.23
CA VAL A 237 40.46 -9.05 -23.50
C VAL A 237 39.99 -10.15 -24.44
N THR A 238 40.03 -11.40 -24.01
CA THR A 238 39.45 -12.50 -24.78
C THR A 238 37.92 -12.49 -24.70
N ARG A 239 37.24 -12.95 -25.77
CA ARG A 239 35.78 -13.11 -25.77
C ARG A 239 35.26 -13.95 -24.61
N SER A 240 36.05 -14.91 -24.11
CA SER A 240 35.69 -15.74 -22.96
C SER A 240 35.49 -14.94 -21.65
N VAL A 241 36.22 -13.84 -21.46
CA VAL A 241 36.04 -12.94 -20.29
C VAL A 241 34.63 -12.34 -20.30
N ILE A 242 34.21 -11.83 -21.46
CA ILE A 242 32.87 -11.25 -21.63
C ILE A 242 31.77 -12.30 -21.44
N VAL A 243 31.91 -13.48 -22.06
CA VAL A 243 30.91 -14.54 -21.95
C VAL A 243 30.79 -15.03 -20.50
N ASN A 244 31.90 -15.13 -19.78
CA ASN A 244 31.89 -15.50 -18.36
C ASN A 244 31.23 -14.42 -17.49
N ALA A 245 31.49 -13.14 -17.75
CA ALA A 245 30.84 -12.04 -17.04
C ALA A 245 29.32 -12.07 -17.23
N LEU A 246 28.85 -12.19 -18.49
CA LEU A 246 27.42 -12.30 -18.80
C LEU A 246 26.77 -13.50 -18.11
N ARG A 247 27.43 -14.67 -18.11
CA ARG A 247 26.93 -15.86 -17.43
C ARG A 247 26.83 -15.68 -15.90
N LYS A 248 27.80 -15.02 -15.27
CA LYS A 248 27.76 -14.72 -13.82
C LYS A 248 26.60 -13.79 -13.48
N LEU A 249 26.36 -12.76 -14.29
CA LEU A 249 25.26 -11.81 -14.11
C LEU A 249 23.88 -12.42 -14.36
N GLU A 250 23.77 -13.27 -15.38
CA GLU A 250 22.55 -14.04 -15.66
C GLU A 250 22.25 -15.03 -14.53
N SER A 251 23.28 -15.72 -14.00
CA SER A 251 23.13 -16.59 -12.84
C SER A 251 22.73 -15.84 -11.56
N ALA A 252 23.01 -14.55 -11.46
CA ALA A 252 22.59 -13.69 -10.35
C ALA A 252 21.19 -13.07 -10.56
N GLY A 253 20.54 -13.33 -11.71
CA GLY A 253 19.24 -12.77 -12.04
C GLY A 253 19.27 -11.26 -12.34
N LEU A 254 20.43 -10.68 -12.65
CA LEU A 254 20.57 -9.25 -12.92
C LEU A 254 20.33 -8.91 -14.39
N ILE A 255 20.57 -9.87 -15.28
CA ILE A 255 20.34 -9.74 -16.72
C ILE A 255 19.71 -11.02 -17.27
N GLU A 256 19.01 -10.90 -18.38
CA GLU A 256 18.67 -12.01 -19.26
C GLU A 256 19.50 -11.92 -20.54
N SER A 257 20.04 -13.05 -20.98
CA SER A 257 20.81 -13.10 -22.23
C SER A 257 20.21 -14.09 -23.22
N ARG A 258 20.15 -13.69 -24.50
CA ARG A 258 19.72 -14.57 -25.60
C ARG A 258 20.70 -14.47 -26.76
N SER A 259 21.35 -15.58 -27.09
CA SER A 259 22.25 -15.64 -28.24
C SER A 259 21.47 -15.46 -29.55
N LEU A 260 21.94 -14.52 -30.38
CA LEU A 260 21.46 -14.29 -31.75
C LEU A 260 22.48 -14.80 -32.79
N GLY A 261 23.39 -15.69 -32.37
CA GLY A 261 24.45 -16.23 -33.22
C GLY A 261 25.45 -15.15 -33.65
N MET A 262 25.65 -15.01 -34.97
CA MET A 262 26.60 -14.05 -35.54
C MET A 262 26.19 -12.58 -35.34
N LYS A 263 24.89 -12.31 -35.08
CA LYS A 263 24.38 -10.95 -34.85
C LYS A 263 24.73 -10.41 -33.46
N GLY A 264 25.20 -11.26 -32.54
CA GLY A 264 25.54 -10.90 -31.17
C GLY A 264 24.65 -11.58 -30.15
N THR A 265 24.57 -11.00 -28.96
CA THR A 265 23.75 -11.47 -27.84
C THR A 265 22.77 -10.35 -27.48
N TYR A 266 21.48 -10.67 -27.47
CA TYR A 266 20.47 -9.79 -26.88
C TYR A 266 20.62 -9.83 -25.37
N ILE A 267 20.67 -8.67 -24.74
CA ILE A 267 20.80 -8.51 -23.29
C ILE A 267 19.65 -7.62 -22.85
N LYS A 268 18.97 -8.05 -21.79
CA LYS A 268 17.98 -7.26 -21.07
C LYS A 268 18.41 -7.15 -19.61
N VAL A 269 18.53 -5.92 -19.11
CA VAL A 269 18.83 -5.62 -17.72
C VAL A 269 17.55 -5.78 -16.90
N LEU A 270 17.59 -6.64 -15.89
CA LEU A 270 16.47 -6.85 -14.96
C LEU A 270 16.54 -5.87 -13.77
N SER A 271 17.75 -5.57 -13.30
CA SER A 271 17.98 -4.63 -12.18
C SER A 271 18.72 -3.37 -12.65
N PRO A 272 18.08 -2.20 -12.71
CA PRO A 272 18.74 -0.94 -13.05
C PRO A 272 19.86 -0.56 -12.06
N LEU A 273 19.72 -0.97 -10.78
CA LEU A 273 20.72 -0.74 -9.73
C LEU A 273 22.10 -1.32 -10.10
N PHE A 274 22.14 -2.40 -10.88
CA PHE A 274 23.40 -2.96 -11.38
C PHE A 274 24.13 -1.99 -12.32
N VAL A 275 23.41 -1.30 -13.20
CA VAL A 275 23.99 -0.36 -14.16
C VAL A 275 24.55 0.87 -13.43
N GLU A 276 23.84 1.32 -12.39
CA GLU A 276 24.30 2.38 -11.49
C GLU A 276 25.58 1.99 -10.74
N GLU A 277 25.64 0.79 -10.15
CA GLU A 277 26.82 0.26 -9.45
C GLU A 277 28.03 0.04 -10.37
N LEU A 278 27.80 -0.23 -11.66
CA LEU A 278 28.88 -0.27 -12.67
C LEU A 278 29.47 1.11 -12.96
N GLY A 279 28.83 2.20 -12.55
CA GLY A 279 29.22 3.57 -12.86
C GLY A 279 28.94 3.97 -14.32
N VAL A 280 28.06 3.23 -15.01
CA VAL A 280 27.61 3.59 -16.35
C VAL A 280 26.36 4.45 -16.18
N ALA A 281 26.50 5.76 -16.33
CA ALA A 281 25.37 6.67 -16.19
C ALA A 281 24.36 6.47 -17.35
N THR A 282 23.37 5.62 -17.16
CA THR A 282 22.12 5.72 -17.91
C THR A 282 21.32 6.88 -17.33
N SER A 283 21.34 8.04 -17.98
CA SER A 283 20.20 8.97 -17.85
C SER A 283 18.96 8.23 -18.36
N PRO A 284 17.83 8.24 -17.64
CA PRO A 284 17.32 9.34 -16.84
C PRO A 284 17.56 9.14 -15.35
N ARG A 285 17.64 10.25 -14.62
CA ARG A 285 17.41 10.23 -13.17
C ARG A 285 16.12 9.43 -12.92
N VAL A 286 16.25 8.25 -12.33
CA VAL A 286 15.12 7.60 -11.67
C VAL A 286 14.79 8.54 -10.52
N THR A 287 13.81 9.42 -10.74
CA THR A 287 13.14 10.12 -9.64
C THR A 287 12.51 9.03 -8.79
N TYR A 288 13.13 8.80 -7.63
CA TYR A 288 12.54 8.06 -6.52
C TYR A 288 11.28 8.77 -6.03
#